data_AF-A0A9C8C3A7-F1
#
_entry.id   AF-A0A9C8C3A7-F1
#
_cell.length_a   1.000
_cell.length_b   1.000
_cell.length_c   1.000
_cell.angle_alpha   90.00
_cell.angle_beta   90.00
_cell.angle_gamma   90.00
#
_symmetry.space_group_name_H-M   'P 1'
#
loop_
_entity.id
_entity.type
_entity.pdbx_description
1 polymer ?
#
loop_
_entity_poly.entity_id
_entity_poly.type
_entity_poly.pdbx_seq_one_letter_code
_entity_poly.pdbx_strand_id
1 'polypeptide(L)'
;MDFITSILNFFSSPVFKMAARLLILFLLILWASVIYWVYRDAEKRGAIGIYWAAVILFFNVFGLIVYFILRPPEYVADVQERELEIKMKEEMINSRKSCSGCRQPIELDFLVCPYCMKKLKKSCPVCNRPLNLNWTICPYCKASF
;
A
#
# COMPACT_ATOMS: atom_id res chain seq x y z
N MET A 1 -24.18 53.62 -30.91
CA MET A 1 -22.70 53.53 -30.77
C MET A 1 -22.26 53.83 -29.34
N ASP A 2 -23.07 54.51 -28.53
CA ASP A 2 -22.73 54.95 -27.16
C ASP A 2 -22.75 53.85 -26.10
N PHE A 3 -23.49 52.76 -26.35
CA PHE A 3 -23.53 51.61 -25.46
C PHE A 3 -22.21 50.83 -25.45
N ILE A 4 -21.60 50.65 -26.62
CA ILE A 4 -20.31 49.95 -26.77
C ILE A 4 -19.18 50.77 -26.16
N THR A 5 -19.18 52.10 -26.36
CA THR A 5 -18.16 52.99 -25.75
C THR A 5 -18.29 53.04 -24.23
N SER A 6 -19.51 53.02 -23.69
CA SER A 6 -19.74 52.93 -22.25
C SER A 6 -19.22 51.61 -21.65
N ILE A 7 -19.43 50.50 -22.35
CA ILE A 7 -18.88 49.18 -21.97
C ILE A 7 -17.34 49.20 -22.00
N LEU A 8 -16.73 49.72 -23.07
CA LEU A 8 -15.28 49.78 -23.21
C LEU A 8 -14.61 50.71 -22.17
N ASN A 9 -15.28 51.79 -21.79
CA ASN A 9 -14.81 52.70 -20.74
C ASN A 9 -14.84 52.04 -19.35
N PHE A 10 -15.83 51.18 -19.07
CA PHE A 10 -15.89 50.39 -17.83
C PHE A 10 -14.72 49.41 -17.71
N PHE A 11 -14.40 48.65 -18.76
CA PHE A 11 -13.26 47.73 -18.80
C PHE A 11 -11.89 48.45 -18.74
N SER A 12 -11.85 49.71 -19.15
CA SER A 12 -10.64 50.53 -19.09
C SER A 12 -10.42 51.19 -17.72
N SER A 13 -11.41 51.11 -16.83
CA SER A 13 -11.34 51.72 -15.50
C SER A 13 -10.17 51.14 -14.67
N PRO A 14 -9.49 51.97 -13.85
CA PRO A 14 -8.41 51.51 -12.98
C PRO A 14 -8.83 50.40 -12.02
N VAL A 15 -10.06 50.47 -11.51
CA VAL A 15 -10.64 49.47 -10.60
C VAL A 15 -10.76 48.12 -11.28
N PHE A 16 -11.31 48.08 -12.51
CA PHE A 16 -11.41 46.83 -13.27
C PHE A 16 -10.03 46.23 -13.55
N LYS A 17 -9.05 47.04 -13.94
CA LYS A 17 -7.67 46.57 -14.18
C LYS A 17 -7.03 46.00 -12.91
N MET A 18 -7.26 46.61 -11.74
CA MET A 18 -6.76 46.11 -10.46
C MET A 18 -7.42 44.77 -10.10
N ALA A 19 -8.75 44.69 -10.22
CA ALA A 19 -9.50 43.46 -9.97
C ALA A 19 -9.06 42.32 -10.90
N ALA A 20 -8.88 42.61 -12.19
CA ALA A 20 -8.39 41.64 -13.18
C ALA A 20 -6.98 41.14 -12.85
N ARG A 21 -6.06 42.02 -12.42
CA ARG A 21 -4.71 41.62 -11.99
C ARG A 21 -4.74 40.69 -10.77
N LEU A 22 -5.56 41.00 -9.77
CA LEU A 22 -5.73 40.15 -8.59
C LEU A 22 -6.32 38.78 -8.95
N LEU A 23 -7.31 38.76 -9.85
CA LEU A 23 -7.90 37.52 -10.35
C LEU A 23 -6.85 36.64 -11.06
N ILE A 24 -6.02 37.23 -11.92
CA ILE A 24 -4.96 36.51 -12.63
C ILE A 24 -3.95 35.94 -11.64
N LEU A 25 -3.51 36.73 -10.64
CA LEU A 25 -2.59 36.26 -9.60
C LEU A 25 -3.20 35.09 -8.80
N PHE A 26 -4.48 35.19 -8.43
CA PHE A 26 -5.19 34.11 -7.76
C PHE A 26 -5.25 32.84 -8.61
N LEU A 27 -5.59 32.95 -9.89
CA LEU A 27 -5.63 31.80 -10.81
C LEU A 27 -4.24 31.17 -11.00
N LEU A 28 -3.17 31.97 -11.04
CA LEU A 28 -1.80 31.45 -11.11
C LEU A 28 -1.40 30.68 -9.84
N ILE A 29 -1.74 31.19 -8.66
CA ILE A 29 -1.49 30.50 -7.38
C ILE A 29 -2.28 29.20 -7.31
N LEU A 30 -3.56 29.23 -7.70
CA LEU A 30 -4.41 28.05 -7.76
C LEU A 30 -3.81 27.01 -8.72
N TRP A 31 -3.38 27.44 -9.90
CA TRP A 31 -2.75 26.56 -10.88
C TRP A 31 -1.46 25.92 -10.34
N ALA A 32 -0.59 26.70 -9.69
CA ALA A 32 0.61 26.18 -9.04
C ALA A 32 0.26 25.18 -7.91
N SER A 33 -0.78 25.44 -7.13
CA SER A 33 -1.28 24.52 -6.10
C SER A 33 -1.77 23.20 -6.71
N VAL A 34 -2.41 23.24 -7.87
CA VAL A 34 -2.86 22.03 -8.58
C VAL A 34 -1.67 21.21 -9.09
N ILE A 35 -0.65 21.85 -9.66
CA ILE A 35 0.59 21.18 -10.09
C ILE A 35 1.26 20.49 -8.88
N TYR A 36 1.39 21.21 -7.75
CA TYR A 36 1.95 20.66 -6.52
C TYR A 36 1.12 19.49 -5.96
N TRP A 37 -0.21 19.60 -6.01
CA TRP A 37 -1.11 18.53 -5.59
C TRP A 37 -0.89 17.26 -6.42
N VAL A 38 -0.82 17.36 -7.75
CA VAL A 38 -0.57 16.20 -8.61
C VAL A 38 0.82 15.60 -8.38
N TYR A 39 1.85 16.44 -8.21
CA TYR A 39 3.18 15.96 -7.84
C TYR A 39 3.13 15.09 -6.58
N ARG A 40 2.51 15.60 -5.50
CA ARG A 40 2.39 14.87 -4.23
C ARG A 40 1.53 13.63 -4.35
N ASP A 41 0.46 13.67 -5.13
CA ASP A 41 -0.43 12.52 -5.32
C ASP A 41 0.22 11.39 -6.11
N ALA A 42 0.93 11.73 -7.19
CA ALA A 42 1.68 10.77 -8.00
C ALA A 42 2.76 10.04 -7.18
N GLU A 43 3.54 10.78 -6.38
CA GLU A 43 4.55 10.19 -5.48
C GLU A 43 3.93 9.22 -4.46
N LYS A 44 2.78 9.57 -3.87
CA LYS A 44 2.06 8.67 -2.93
C LYS A 44 1.56 7.38 -3.59
N ARG A 45 1.34 7.42 -4.91
CA ARG A 45 0.91 6.28 -5.72
C ARG A 45 2.07 5.52 -6.35
N GLY A 46 3.31 5.90 -6.06
CA GLY A 46 4.52 5.24 -6.59
C GLY A 46 4.81 5.57 -8.06
N ALA A 47 4.15 6.58 -8.63
CA ALA A 47 4.46 7.09 -9.96
C ALA A 47 5.50 8.23 -9.87
N ILE A 48 6.23 8.47 -10.94
CA ILE A 48 7.22 9.54 -11.03
C ILE A 48 6.50 10.89 -10.98
N GLY A 49 6.52 11.58 -9.83
CA GLY A 49 5.70 12.78 -9.61
C GLY A 49 6.14 13.97 -10.46
N ILE A 50 7.44 14.15 -10.67
CA ILE A 50 8.00 15.24 -11.48
C ILE A 50 7.52 15.17 -12.93
N TYR A 51 7.37 13.96 -13.48
CA TYR A 51 6.88 13.74 -14.83
C TYR A 51 5.44 14.24 -14.97
N TRP A 52 4.54 13.86 -14.05
CA TRP A 52 3.14 14.29 -14.09
C TRP A 52 2.96 15.79 -13.82
N ALA A 53 3.79 16.37 -12.95
CA ALA A 53 3.84 17.82 -12.75
C ALA A 53 4.23 18.56 -14.03
N ALA A 54 5.25 18.06 -14.76
CA ALA A 54 5.65 18.62 -16.05
C ALA A 54 4.55 18.49 -17.11
N VAL A 55 3.88 17.34 -17.19
CA VAL A 55 2.73 17.13 -18.11
C VAL A 55 1.64 18.19 -17.88
N ILE A 56 1.28 18.48 -16.63
CA ILE A 56 0.26 19.51 -16.32
C ILE A 56 0.78 20.92 -16.60
N LEU A 57 2.06 21.18 -16.36
CA LEU A 57 2.66 22.47 -16.67
C LEU A 57 2.58 22.79 -18.17
N PHE A 58 2.92 21.82 -19.05
CA PHE A 58 2.92 22.02 -20.50
C PHE A 58 1.54 21.88 -21.16
N PHE A 59 0.77 20.86 -20.79
CA PHE A 59 -0.54 20.56 -21.41
C PHE A 59 -1.72 21.22 -20.69
N ASN A 60 -1.46 21.93 -19.59
CA ASN A 60 -2.44 22.67 -18.83
C ASN A 60 -3.63 21.77 -18.38
N VAL A 61 -4.87 22.21 -18.61
CA VAL A 61 -6.10 21.44 -18.31
C VAL A 61 -6.11 20.05 -18.97
N PHE A 62 -5.57 19.90 -20.18
CA PHE A 62 -5.50 18.57 -20.82
C PHE A 62 -4.58 17.61 -20.07
N GLY A 63 -3.50 18.12 -19.48
CA GLY A 63 -2.61 17.32 -18.64
C GLY A 63 -3.32 16.75 -17.41
N LEU A 64 -4.26 17.50 -16.82
CA LEU A 64 -5.08 17.01 -15.71
C LEU A 64 -6.03 15.89 -16.13
N ILE A 65 -6.68 16.04 -17.29
CA ILE A 65 -7.59 15.01 -17.81
C ILE A 65 -6.82 13.70 -18.03
N VAL A 66 -5.66 13.79 -18.69
CA VAL A 66 -4.79 12.62 -18.92
C VAL A 66 -4.33 12.02 -17.59
N TYR A 67 -3.93 12.85 -16.62
CA TYR A 67 -3.54 12.37 -15.30
C TYR A 67 -4.68 11.63 -14.62
N PHE A 68 -5.90 12.16 -14.60
CA PHE A 68 -7.04 11.49 -13.98
C PHE A 68 -7.38 10.14 -14.61
N ILE A 69 -7.16 9.97 -15.92
CA ILE A 69 -7.37 8.71 -16.62
C ILE A 69 -6.28 7.69 -16.29
N LEU A 70 -5.01 8.13 -16.28
CA LEU A 70 -3.84 7.26 -16.09
C LEU A 70 -3.39 7.12 -14.62
N ARG A 71 -4.07 7.81 -13.70
CA ARG A 71 -3.77 7.79 -12.26
C ARG A 71 -3.80 6.35 -11.74
N PRO A 72 -2.71 5.84 -11.14
CA PRO A 72 -2.72 4.52 -10.52
C PRO A 72 -3.82 4.44 -9.45
N PRO A 73 -4.56 3.33 -9.31
CA PRO A 73 -5.75 3.29 -8.45
C PRO A 73 -5.43 3.23 -6.96
N GLU A 74 -4.38 2.52 -6.55
CA GLU A 74 -4.04 2.27 -5.15
C GLU A 74 -2.83 3.11 -4.69
N TYR A 75 -2.81 3.48 -3.41
CA TYR A 75 -1.63 4.07 -2.79
C TYR A 75 -0.64 2.97 -2.40
N VAL A 76 0.66 3.28 -2.48
CA VAL A 76 1.71 2.31 -2.11
C VAL A 76 1.57 1.86 -0.65
N ALA A 77 1.16 2.77 0.24
CA ALA A 77 0.94 2.48 1.65
C ALA A 77 -0.16 1.44 1.88
N ASP A 78 -1.28 1.53 1.14
CA ASP A 78 -2.41 0.61 1.29
C ASP A 78 -2.04 -0.81 0.81
N VAL A 79 -1.26 -0.90 -0.27
CA VAL A 79 -0.73 -2.18 -0.77
C VAL A 79 0.22 -2.79 0.26
N GLN A 80 1.11 -1.99 0.84
CA GLN A 80 2.04 -2.44 1.88
C GLN A 80 1.31 -2.94 3.12
N GLU A 81 0.28 -2.23 3.59
CA GLU A 81 -0.54 -2.66 4.73
C GLU A 81 -1.21 -4.02 4.44
N ARG A 82 -1.84 -4.16 3.27
CA ARG A 82 -2.46 -5.42 2.86
C ARG A 82 -1.46 -6.58 2.82
N GLU A 83 -0.27 -6.36 2.28
CA GLU A 83 0.78 -7.37 2.23
C GLU A 83 1.23 -7.79 3.64
N LEU A 84 1.40 -6.84 4.55
CA LEU A 84 1.77 -7.13 5.94
C LEU A 84 0.67 -7.93 6.65
N GLU A 85 -0.59 -7.55 6.48
CA GLU A 85 -1.70 -8.32 7.02
C GLU A 85 -1.73 -9.77 6.50
N ILE A 86 -1.50 -9.97 5.19
CA ILE A 86 -1.48 -11.30 4.59
C ILE A 86 -0.35 -12.13 5.20
N LYS A 87 0.87 -11.57 5.29
CA LYS A 87 2.02 -12.25 5.89
C LYS A 87 1.75 -12.65 7.35
N MET A 88 1.17 -11.76 8.14
CA MET A 88 0.78 -12.06 9.52
C MET A 88 -0.24 -13.21 9.59
N LYS A 89 -1.26 -13.20 8.71
CA LYS A 89 -2.26 -14.26 8.64
C LYS A 89 -1.65 -15.60 8.20
N GLU A 90 -0.72 -15.58 7.24
CA GLU A 90 0.01 -16.77 6.79
C GLU A 90 0.86 -17.37 7.92
N GLU A 91 1.56 -16.54 8.70
CA GLU A 91 2.31 -16.99 9.88
C GLU A 91 1.40 -17.61 10.96
N MET A 92 0.22 -17.02 11.19
CA MET A 92 -0.78 -17.59 12.10
C MET A 92 -1.29 -18.95 11.62
N ILE A 93 -1.43 -19.16 10.30
CA ILE A 93 -1.85 -20.45 9.74
C ILE A 93 -0.70 -21.47 9.84
N ASN A 94 0.52 -21.09 9.45
CA ASN A 94 1.67 -21.97 9.44
C ASN A 94 2.10 -22.41 10.86
N SER A 95 1.90 -21.55 11.87
CA SER A 95 2.17 -21.90 13.27
C SER A 95 1.16 -22.92 13.84
N ARG A 96 -0.05 -23.04 13.29
CA ARG A 96 -1.03 -24.06 13.68
C ARG A 96 -0.65 -25.42 13.10
N LYS A 97 0.08 -26.24 13.89
CA LYS A 97 0.25 -27.65 13.55
C LYS A 97 -1.06 -28.39 13.76
N SER A 98 -1.47 -29.16 12.75
CA SER A 98 -2.64 -30.02 12.81
C SER A 98 -2.24 -31.49 12.69
N CYS A 99 -3.02 -32.36 13.32
CA CYS A 99 -2.79 -33.79 13.20
C CYS A 99 -3.04 -34.26 11.75
N SER A 100 -2.07 -34.95 11.15
CA SER A 100 -2.22 -35.54 9.80
C SER A 100 -3.25 -36.67 9.70
N GLY A 101 -3.84 -37.10 10.82
CA GLY A 101 -4.94 -38.07 10.85
C GLY A 101 -6.30 -37.38 10.85
N CYS A 102 -6.58 -36.62 11.91
CA CYS A 102 -7.91 -36.04 12.17
C CYS A 102 -8.01 -34.53 11.97
N ARG A 103 -6.91 -33.86 11.59
CA ARG A 103 -6.80 -32.39 11.38
C ARG A 103 -7.10 -31.51 12.59
N GLN A 104 -7.27 -32.10 13.77
CA GLN A 104 -7.39 -31.34 15.01
C GLN A 104 -6.08 -30.61 15.33
N PRO A 105 -6.16 -29.42 15.95
CA PRO A 105 -4.98 -28.65 16.36
C PRO A 105 -4.17 -29.45 17.39
N ILE A 106 -2.85 -29.43 17.24
CA ILE A 106 -1.91 -30.13 18.12
C ILE A 106 -0.76 -29.19 18.49
N GLU A 107 -0.28 -29.28 19.71
CA GLU A 107 0.89 -28.52 20.15
C GLU A 107 2.19 -29.19 19.67
N LEU A 108 3.27 -28.43 19.71
CA LEU A 108 4.58 -28.88 19.23
C LEU A 108 5.09 -30.08 20.02
N ASP A 109 4.78 -30.22 21.30
CA ASP A 109 5.41 -31.22 22.17
C ASP A 109 4.59 -32.51 22.29
N PHE A 110 3.43 -32.58 21.64
CA PHE A 110 2.58 -33.75 21.68
C PHE A 110 3.26 -34.94 21.00
N LEU A 111 3.48 -36.01 21.77
CA LEU A 111 3.95 -37.30 21.25
C LEU A 111 2.84 -38.06 20.52
N VAL A 112 1.60 -37.90 20.99
CA VAL A 112 0.40 -38.58 20.51
C VAL A 112 -0.74 -37.57 20.42
N CYS A 113 -1.58 -37.67 19.39
CA CYS A 113 -2.75 -36.82 19.24
C CYS A 113 -3.84 -37.20 20.27
N PRO A 114 -4.36 -36.26 21.09
CA PRO A 114 -5.38 -36.59 22.10
C PRO A 114 -6.75 -36.95 21.51
N TYR A 115 -7.02 -36.59 20.25
CA TYR A 115 -8.32 -36.79 19.61
C TYR A 115 -8.44 -38.12 18.84
N CYS A 116 -7.35 -38.57 18.21
CA CYS A 116 -7.36 -39.78 17.37
C CYS A 116 -6.29 -40.80 17.73
N MET A 117 -5.50 -40.55 18.78
CA MET A 117 -4.40 -41.41 19.25
C MET A 117 -3.30 -41.70 18.21
N LYS A 118 -3.25 -40.97 17.09
CA LYS A 118 -2.15 -41.09 16.11
C LYS A 118 -0.84 -40.64 16.77
N LYS A 119 0.21 -41.45 16.63
CA LYS A 119 1.57 -41.08 17.04
C LYS A 119 2.08 -39.96 16.14
N LEU A 120 2.47 -38.84 16.75
CA LEU A 120 2.92 -37.63 16.05
C LEU A 120 4.44 -37.51 16.06
N LYS A 121 5.06 -37.88 17.19
CA LYS A 121 6.49 -37.76 17.45
C LYS A 121 7.01 -38.97 18.23
N LYS A 122 8.32 -39.14 18.28
CA LYS A 122 9.01 -40.11 19.15
C LYS A 122 9.81 -39.37 20.21
N SER A 123 9.95 -39.95 21.40
CA SER A 123 10.84 -39.38 22.42
C SER A 123 12.28 -39.86 22.19
N CYS A 124 13.25 -38.99 22.42
CA CYS A 124 14.66 -39.37 22.48
C CYS A 124 14.92 -40.25 23.73
N PRO A 125 15.49 -41.46 23.62
CA PRO A 125 15.75 -42.29 24.80
C PRO A 125 16.85 -41.74 25.73
N VAL A 126 17.67 -40.79 25.28
CA VAL A 126 18.73 -40.18 26.10
C VAL A 126 18.25 -38.92 26.83
N CYS A 127 17.62 -37.98 26.12
CA CYS A 127 17.23 -36.68 26.68
C CYS A 127 15.72 -36.46 26.80
N ASN A 128 14.91 -37.46 26.44
CA ASN A 128 13.45 -37.48 26.51
C ASN A 128 12.71 -36.34 25.76
N ARG A 129 13.39 -35.62 24.86
CA ARG A 129 12.79 -34.56 24.04
C ARG A 129 11.97 -35.13 22.88
N PRO A 130 10.87 -34.47 22.48
CA PRO A 130 10.06 -34.88 21.33
C PRO A 130 10.80 -34.65 20.01
N LEU A 131 10.96 -35.72 19.23
CA LEU A 131 11.62 -35.76 17.93
C LEU A 131 10.63 -36.11 16.82
N ASN A 132 10.84 -35.58 15.62
CA ASN A 132 10.09 -36.01 14.45
C ASN A 132 10.35 -37.49 14.18
N LEU A 133 9.33 -38.20 13.68
CA LEU A 133 9.42 -39.64 13.41
C LEU A 133 10.53 -39.99 12.42
N ASN A 134 10.74 -39.12 11.42
CA ASN A 134 11.68 -39.32 10.32
C ASN A 134 13.14 -38.96 10.67
N TRP A 135 13.41 -38.48 11.90
CA TRP A 135 14.77 -38.11 12.30
C TRP A 135 15.50 -39.31 12.91
N THR A 136 16.71 -39.58 12.43
CA THR A 136 17.59 -40.67 12.91
C THR A 136 18.62 -40.19 13.93
N ILE A 137 18.80 -38.87 14.07
CA ILE A 137 19.72 -38.26 15.02
C ILE A 137 19.02 -37.16 15.82
N CYS A 138 19.32 -37.06 17.12
CA CYS A 138 18.77 -36.02 17.98
C CYS A 138 19.58 -34.72 17.85
N PRO A 139 18.98 -33.58 17.42
CA PRO A 139 19.72 -32.32 17.34
C PRO A 139 20.17 -31.74 18.69
N TYR A 140 19.55 -32.19 19.80
CA TYR A 140 19.83 -31.67 21.14
C TYR A 140 20.98 -32.40 21.84
N CYS A 141 21.05 -33.72 21.71
CA CYS A 141 22.06 -34.55 22.41
C CYS A 141 22.98 -35.35 21.48
N LYS A 142 22.81 -35.24 20.15
CA LYS A 142 23.62 -35.91 19.11
C LYS A 142 23.57 -37.44 19.12
N ALA A 143 22.73 -38.07 19.94
CA ALA A 143 22.52 -39.50 19.93
C ALA A 143 21.74 -39.96 18.68
N SER A 144 22.11 -41.12 18.13
CA SER A 144 21.49 -41.76 16.96
C SER A 144 20.59 -42.94 17.36
N PHE A 145 19.44 -43.11 16.69
CA PHE A 145 18.42 -44.13 17.00
C PHE A 145 17.80 -44.75 15.76
#